data_AF-A0A1C2GK42-F1
#
_entry.id   AF-A0A1C2GK42-F1
#
_cell.length_a   1.000
_cell.length_b   1.000
_cell.length_c   1.000
_cell.angle_alpha   90.00
_cell.angle_beta   90.00
_cell.angle_gamma   90.00
#
_symmetry.space_group_name_H-M   'P 1'
#
loop_
_entity.id
_entity.type
_entity.pdbx_description
1 polymer ?
#
loop_
_entity_poly.entity_id
_entity_poly.type
_entity_poly.pdbx_seq_one_letter_code
_entity_poly.pdbx_strand_id
1 'polypeptide(L)'
;MNRVFSLLFSLVLFGTCLSTFAQDTTKHTVKKPQGIVVPSEYHPVTRPGFKHLGKNYKNYKRDSTLKAQSTTAIHPDTAKTPVKLPPAQPAYVDNTILGQYNALNKNLGGYERGIVGAFYRNLMDTLNTARKALKDSSAKLAEQTKAMAGLQAGTAAKEQSLAESISKVNQMSFIGIPVAKTTFQYIMWGLVVVLAGAAITIYSLSGATRKEAAYRTQLYEELEEEYKAYKVKASDKEKKLARELQTERNKLDDLLGNK
;
A
#
# COMPACT_ATOMS: atom_id res chain seq x y z
N MET A 1 5.05 46.54 15.72
CA MET A 1 4.08 45.53 15.24
C MET A 1 4.76 44.33 14.57
N ASN A 2 5.79 44.52 13.74
CA ASN A 2 6.40 43.42 12.95
C ASN A 2 7.05 42.29 13.77
N ARG A 3 7.59 42.55 14.98
CA ARG A 3 8.20 41.49 15.82
C ARG A 3 7.18 40.60 16.52
N VAL A 4 6.09 41.17 17.01
CA VAL A 4 4.96 40.40 17.59
C VAL A 4 4.25 39.59 16.50
N PHE A 5 4.15 40.18 15.30
CA PHE A 5 3.58 39.53 14.13
C PHE A 5 4.43 38.37 13.61
N SER A 6 5.76 38.51 13.56
CA SER A 6 6.69 37.44 13.20
C SER A 6 6.72 36.30 14.24
N LEU A 7 6.59 36.62 15.53
CA LEU A 7 6.52 35.61 16.59
C LEU A 7 5.19 34.84 16.59
N LEU A 8 4.05 35.50 16.35
CA LEU A 8 2.76 34.81 16.22
C LEU A 8 2.70 33.94 14.96
N PHE A 9 3.23 34.41 13.84
CA PHE A 9 3.32 33.62 12.60
C PHE A 9 4.27 32.42 12.75
N SER A 10 5.41 32.60 13.44
CA SER A 10 6.34 31.52 13.77
C SER A 10 5.74 30.49 14.73
N LEU A 11 4.97 30.92 15.73
CA LEU A 11 4.36 30.02 16.72
C LEU A 11 3.21 29.18 16.12
N VAL A 12 2.47 29.71 15.15
CA VAL A 12 1.44 28.95 14.40
C VAL A 12 2.08 27.94 13.44
N LEU A 13 3.20 28.29 12.80
CA LEU A 13 3.96 27.36 11.93
C LEU A 13 4.71 26.27 12.72
N PHE A 14 5.29 26.60 13.88
CA PHE A 14 5.98 25.61 14.73
C PHE A 14 5.02 24.76 15.57
N GLY A 15 3.91 25.33 16.04
CA GLY A 15 2.91 24.59 16.84
C GLY A 15 2.14 23.52 16.06
N THR A 16 2.04 23.65 14.73
CA THR A 16 1.31 22.71 13.87
C THR A 16 2.20 21.65 13.22
N CYS A 17 3.53 21.84 13.21
CA CYS A 17 4.46 20.77 12.84
C CYS A 17 4.50 19.68 13.93
N LEU A 18 4.35 20.06 15.20
CA LEU A 18 4.39 19.12 16.32
C LEU A 18 3.17 18.19 16.40
N SER A 19 2.02 18.57 15.84
CA SER A 19 0.81 17.75 15.81
C SER A 19 0.76 16.75 14.66
N THR A 20 1.72 16.80 13.73
CA THR A 20 1.80 15.85 12.59
C THR A 20 2.65 14.61 12.92
N PHE A 21 3.34 14.59 14.06
CA PHE A 21 4.17 13.44 14.51
C PHE A 21 3.51 12.56 15.59
N ALA A 22 2.24 12.78 15.92
CA ALA A 22 1.54 12.07 17.00
C ALA A 22 0.51 11.02 16.54
N GLN A 23 0.34 10.78 15.24
CA GLN A 23 -0.66 9.81 14.73
C GLN A 23 -0.09 8.47 14.24
N ASP A 24 1.23 8.25 14.28
CA ASP A 24 1.82 6.98 13.83
C ASP A 24 1.98 5.94 14.97
N THR A 25 0.98 5.87 15.85
CA THR A 25 0.86 4.79 16.84
C THR A 25 -0.59 4.38 17.05
N THR A 26 -1.35 4.21 15.98
CA THR A 26 -2.50 3.29 16.06
C THR A 26 -1.93 1.87 16.12
N LYS A 27 -1.81 1.37 17.36
CA LYS A 27 -1.54 -0.03 17.66
C LYS A 27 -2.33 -0.91 16.69
N HIS A 28 -1.67 -1.85 16.03
CA HIS A 28 -2.32 -2.97 15.35
C HIS A 28 -3.19 -3.74 16.36
N THR A 29 -4.42 -3.28 16.61
CA THR A 29 -5.45 -4.08 17.23
C THR A 29 -5.96 -5.04 16.17
N VAL A 30 -5.35 -6.22 16.13
CA VAL A 30 -5.91 -7.43 15.53
C VAL A 30 -7.30 -7.62 16.16
N LYS A 31 -8.37 -7.32 15.40
CA LYS A 31 -9.71 -7.76 15.77
C LYS A 31 -9.74 -9.28 15.67
N LYS A 32 -9.88 -9.96 16.80
CA LYS A 32 -10.31 -11.37 16.90
C LYS A 32 -11.61 -11.54 16.07
N PRO A 33 -11.67 -12.41 15.06
CA PRO A 33 -12.95 -12.82 14.53
C PRO A 33 -13.67 -13.70 15.56
N GLN A 34 -14.95 -13.36 15.74
CA GLN A 34 -15.95 -14.05 16.54
C GLN A 34 -16.06 -15.53 16.15
N GLY A 35 -16.37 -16.36 17.16
CA GLY A 35 -16.29 -17.80 17.09
C GLY A 35 -17.20 -18.45 16.05
N ILE A 36 -16.69 -19.55 15.48
CA ILE A 36 -17.49 -20.59 14.84
C ILE A 36 -17.44 -21.79 15.79
N VAL A 37 -18.64 -22.25 16.14
CA VAL A 37 -18.92 -23.36 17.05
C VAL A 37 -18.28 -24.65 16.53
N VAL A 38 -17.55 -25.33 17.41
CA VAL A 38 -16.94 -26.64 17.17
C VAL A 38 -17.96 -27.73 17.56
N PRO A 39 -18.33 -28.67 16.67
CA PRO A 39 -18.73 -29.99 17.11
C PRO A 39 -17.48 -30.81 17.42
N SER A 40 -17.33 -31.13 18.70
CA SER A 40 -16.36 -32.05 19.27
C SER A 40 -16.68 -33.48 18.82
N GLU A 41 -15.88 -34.07 17.93
CA GLU A 41 -15.57 -35.50 17.97
C GLU A 41 -14.33 -35.81 17.10
N TYR A 42 -13.20 -36.11 17.74
CA TYR A 42 -12.04 -36.68 17.05
C TYR A 42 -11.55 -37.86 17.88
N HIS A 43 -11.77 -39.08 17.39
CA HIS A 43 -11.16 -40.28 17.93
C HIS A 43 -9.68 -40.35 17.49
N PRO A 44 -8.73 -40.62 18.40
CA PRO A 44 -7.34 -40.83 18.01
C PRO A 44 -7.16 -42.20 17.34
N VAL A 45 -6.83 -42.21 16.04
CA VAL A 45 -6.34 -43.42 15.37
C VAL A 45 -4.86 -43.58 15.70
N THR A 46 -4.56 -44.51 16.60
CA THR A 46 -3.20 -44.99 16.88
C THR A 46 -2.59 -45.64 15.64
N ARG A 47 -1.50 -45.08 15.13
CA ARG A 47 -0.68 -45.66 14.05
C ARG A 47 0.28 -46.71 14.63
N PRO A 48 0.36 -47.95 14.11
CA PRO A 48 1.41 -48.87 14.49
C PRO A 48 2.77 -48.39 13.92
N GLY A 49 3.80 -48.43 14.77
CA GLY A 49 5.14 -47.90 14.48
C GLY A 49 5.86 -48.61 13.34
N PHE A 50 6.45 -47.84 12.44
CA PHE A 50 7.35 -48.34 11.40
C PHE A 50 8.77 -48.48 11.97
N LYS A 51 9.26 -49.72 12.03
CA LYS A 51 10.67 -50.03 12.32
C LYS A 51 11.54 -49.56 11.16
N HIS A 52 12.61 -48.83 11.45
CA HIS A 52 13.56 -48.32 10.47
C HIS A 52 14.37 -49.47 9.87
N LEU A 53 14.18 -49.77 8.58
CA LEU A 53 15.02 -50.71 7.84
C LEU A 53 16.10 -49.93 7.08
N GLY A 54 17.36 -50.33 7.31
CA GLY A 54 18.57 -49.63 6.91
C GLY A 54 18.71 -49.37 5.41
N LYS A 55 19.28 -48.21 5.10
CA LYS A 55 19.62 -47.75 3.77
C LYS A 55 20.78 -48.56 3.21
N ASN A 56 20.58 -49.24 2.08
CA ASN A 56 21.66 -49.65 1.18
C ASN A 56 21.18 -49.45 -0.26
N TYR A 57 21.53 -48.31 -0.85
CA TYR A 57 21.38 -48.07 -2.28
C TYR A 57 22.76 -48.04 -2.93
N LYS A 58 23.05 -49.05 -3.76
CA LYS A 58 24.18 -49.05 -4.68
C LYS A 58 23.78 -48.23 -5.90
N ASN A 59 24.55 -47.19 -6.20
CA ASN A 59 24.38 -46.35 -7.38
C ASN A 59 24.79 -47.14 -8.63
N TYR A 60 23.86 -47.37 -9.56
CA TYR A 60 24.20 -47.83 -10.91
C TYR A 60 24.21 -46.63 -11.84
N LYS A 61 25.39 -46.31 -12.41
CA LYS A 61 25.53 -45.35 -13.51
C LYS A 61 24.84 -45.94 -14.74
N ARG A 62 23.90 -45.18 -15.32
CA ARG A 62 23.24 -45.53 -16.57
C ARG A 62 23.99 -44.84 -17.71
N ASP A 63 24.74 -45.61 -18.50
CA ASP A 63 25.40 -45.09 -19.69
C ASP A 63 24.36 -44.84 -20.80
N SER A 64 24.36 -43.62 -21.31
CA SER A 64 23.39 -43.09 -22.26
C SER A 64 23.92 -43.20 -23.68
N THR A 65 23.69 -44.33 -24.36
CA THR A 65 23.75 -44.39 -25.82
C THR A 65 22.79 -45.45 -26.35
N LEU A 66 21.58 -45.04 -26.75
CA LEU A 66 20.91 -45.63 -27.91
C LEU A 66 19.80 -44.69 -28.37
N LYS A 67 19.99 -44.11 -29.57
CA LYS A 67 18.98 -43.35 -30.31
C LYS A 67 17.84 -44.29 -30.69
N ALA A 68 16.61 -43.94 -30.35
CA ALA A 68 15.41 -44.59 -30.86
C ALA A 68 15.09 -44.02 -32.25
N GLN A 69 15.12 -44.88 -33.27
CA GLN A 69 14.61 -44.58 -34.61
C GLN A 69 13.27 -45.29 -34.76
N SER A 70 12.24 -44.48 -34.99
CA SER A 70 10.85 -44.86 -35.23
C SER A 70 10.66 -45.43 -36.63
N THR A 71 9.91 -46.53 -36.77
CA THR A 71 9.34 -46.94 -38.05
C THR A 71 7.87 -47.35 -37.90
N THR A 72 7.03 -46.51 -38.49
CA THR A 72 5.63 -46.73 -38.83
C THR A 72 5.54 -47.71 -40.01
N ALA A 73 4.61 -48.66 -39.92
CA ALA A 73 4.32 -49.64 -40.97
C ALA A 73 3.34 -49.09 -42.02
N ILE A 74 3.66 -49.27 -43.31
CA ILE A 74 2.70 -49.37 -44.43
C ILE A 74 3.26 -50.38 -45.45
N HIS A 75 2.48 -51.41 -45.76
CA HIS A 75 2.63 -52.33 -46.91
C HIS A 75 1.93 -51.71 -48.15
N PRO A 76 2.38 -52.00 -49.39
CA PRO A 76 1.68 -53.03 -50.19
C PRO A 76 2.54 -53.91 -51.13
N ASP A 77 1.92 -55.04 -51.49
CA ASP A 77 2.18 -56.07 -52.53
C ASP A 77 2.69 -55.53 -53.90
N THR A 78 3.40 -56.24 -54.79
CA THR A 78 3.20 -57.63 -55.29
C THR A 78 4.40 -58.07 -56.19
N ALA A 79 4.53 -59.39 -56.40
CA ALA A 79 4.99 -60.10 -57.63
C ALA A 79 6.38 -60.81 -57.64
N LYS A 80 6.26 -62.14 -57.75
CA LYS A 80 7.20 -63.28 -57.73
C LYS A 80 8.23 -63.37 -58.88
N THR A 81 9.47 -63.81 -58.59
CA THR A 81 10.24 -64.87 -59.31
C THR A 81 11.43 -65.36 -58.45
N PRO A 82 12.09 -66.51 -58.71
CA PRO A 82 12.04 -67.72 -57.90
C PRO A 82 13.22 -67.98 -56.94
N VAL A 83 12.89 -68.82 -55.96
CA VAL A 83 13.68 -69.54 -54.93
C VAL A 83 15.21 -69.54 -55.09
N LYS A 84 15.87 -68.85 -54.16
CA LYS A 84 17.14 -69.29 -53.57
C LYS A 84 16.89 -69.42 -52.08
N LEU A 85 17.06 -70.62 -51.53
CA LEU A 85 16.93 -70.92 -50.09
C LEU A 85 18.16 -70.38 -49.34
N PRO A 86 18.00 -69.48 -48.36
CA PRO A 86 18.98 -69.23 -47.32
C PRO A 86 18.45 -69.79 -45.97
N PRO A 87 19.34 -70.12 -45.03
CA PRO A 87 19.05 -70.98 -43.87
C PRO A 87 17.98 -70.38 -42.94
N ALA A 88 17.24 -71.27 -42.28
CA ALA A 88 16.16 -70.99 -41.34
C ALA A 88 16.41 -69.72 -40.50
N GLN A 89 15.50 -68.74 -40.61
CA GLN A 89 15.55 -67.52 -39.82
C GLN A 89 15.51 -67.90 -38.32
N PRO A 90 16.42 -67.37 -37.48
CA PRO A 90 16.35 -67.61 -36.05
C PRO A 90 15.02 -67.05 -35.54
N ALA A 91 14.28 -67.88 -34.81
CA ALA A 91 12.99 -67.52 -34.25
C ALA A 91 13.08 -66.16 -33.54
N TYR A 92 12.18 -65.23 -33.90
CA TYR A 92 12.07 -63.91 -33.25
C TYR A 92 11.98 -64.11 -31.73
N VAL A 93 13.04 -63.71 -31.01
CA VAL A 93 13.09 -63.76 -29.55
C VAL A 93 12.51 -62.46 -29.03
N ASP A 94 11.27 -62.52 -28.52
CA ASP A 94 10.67 -61.40 -27.82
C ASP A 94 11.47 -61.11 -26.54
N ASN A 95 12.22 -60.00 -26.56
CA ASN A 95 13.07 -59.55 -25.46
C ASN A 95 12.27 -58.91 -24.31
N THR A 96 10.94 -58.82 -24.37
CA THR A 96 10.15 -58.35 -23.24
C THR A 96 10.18 -59.36 -22.08
N ILE A 97 9.94 -58.91 -20.85
CA ILE A 97 9.90 -59.79 -19.67
C ILE A 97 8.88 -60.93 -19.88
N LEU A 98 7.77 -60.64 -20.56
CA LEU A 98 6.75 -61.63 -20.93
C LEU A 98 7.28 -62.63 -21.98
N GLY A 99 7.94 -62.14 -23.03
CA GLY A 99 8.57 -62.98 -24.05
C GLY A 99 9.65 -63.90 -23.48
N GLN A 100 10.54 -63.36 -22.63
CA GLN A 100 11.58 -64.11 -21.93
C GLN A 100 10.98 -65.16 -20.98
N TYR A 101 9.92 -64.82 -20.24
CA TYR A 101 9.20 -65.76 -19.39
C TYR A 101 8.60 -66.92 -20.20
N ASN A 102 7.94 -66.63 -21.31
CA ASN A 102 7.32 -67.65 -22.16
C ASN A 102 8.37 -68.56 -22.83
N ALA A 103 9.49 -67.99 -23.27
CA ALA A 103 10.61 -68.73 -23.83
C ALA A 103 11.25 -69.67 -22.79
N LEU A 104 11.45 -69.18 -21.56
CA LEU A 104 11.97 -69.97 -20.45
C LEU A 104 11.00 -71.08 -20.05
N ASN A 105 9.71 -70.78 -19.93
CA ASN A 105 8.67 -71.73 -19.53
C ASN A 105 8.49 -72.89 -20.53
N LYS A 106 8.83 -72.70 -21.82
CA LYS A 106 8.75 -73.75 -22.85
C LYS A 106 9.81 -74.86 -22.69
N ASN A 107 10.98 -74.53 -22.13
CA ASN A 107 12.12 -75.45 -22.04
C ASN A 107 12.29 -76.11 -20.65
N LEU A 108 11.44 -75.76 -19.67
CA LEU A 108 11.58 -76.17 -18.27
C LEU A 108 10.69 -77.37 -17.88
N GLY A 109 11.17 -78.18 -16.92
CA GLY A 109 10.43 -79.28 -16.33
C GLY A 109 9.25 -78.81 -15.45
N GLY A 110 8.32 -79.71 -15.10
CA GLY A 110 7.08 -79.36 -14.36
C GLY A 110 7.31 -78.65 -13.02
N TYR A 111 8.36 -79.01 -12.29
CA TYR A 111 8.75 -78.39 -11.02
C TYR A 111 9.33 -76.98 -11.21
N GLU A 112 10.26 -76.81 -12.16
CA GLU A 112 10.95 -75.55 -12.43
C GLU A 112 9.99 -74.47 -12.97
N ARG A 113 9.00 -74.89 -13.78
CA ARG A 113 7.93 -74.01 -14.27
C ARG A 113 7.15 -73.35 -13.12
N GLY A 114 6.93 -74.07 -12.02
CA GLY A 114 6.26 -73.52 -10.84
C GLY A 114 7.05 -72.39 -10.17
N ILE A 115 8.37 -72.58 -10.02
CA ILE A 115 9.27 -71.59 -9.40
C ILE A 115 9.41 -70.34 -10.27
N VAL A 116 9.63 -70.54 -11.58
CA VAL A 116 9.75 -69.43 -12.54
C VAL A 116 8.43 -68.66 -12.67
N GLY A 117 7.29 -69.36 -12.65
CA GLY A 117 5.96 -68.74 -12.60
C GLY A 117 5.73 -67.90 -11.35
N ALA A 118 6.13 -68.40 -10.18
CA ALA A 118 6.05 -67.65 -8.93
C ALA A 118 6.96 -66.41 -8.94
N PHE A 119 8.18 -66.53 -9.45
CA PHE A 119 9.11 -65.41 -9.59
C PHE A 119 8.58 -64.33 -10.53
N TYR A 120 8.08 -64.72 -11.71
CA TYR A 120 7.47 -63.79 -12.66
C TYR A 120 6.27 -63.05 -12.06
N ARG A 121 5.41 -63.76 -11.31
CA ARG A 121 4.28 -63.15 -10.61
C ARG A 121 4.73 -62.11 -9.58
N ASN A 122 5.73 -62.43 -8.76
CA ASN A 122 6.29 -61.50 -7.76
C ASN A 122 6.97 -60.28 -8.42
N LEU A 123 7.66 -60.49 -9.53
CA LEU A 123 8.30 -59.42 -10.30
C LEU A 123 7.25 -58.49 -10.91
N MET A 124 6.19 -59.05 -11.50
CA MET A 124 5.09 -58.25 -12.05
C MET A 124 4.32 -57.51 -10.96
N ASP A 125 4.11 -58.12 -9.79
CA ASP A 125 3.47 -57.46 -8.66
C ASP A 125 4.29 -56.26 -8.15
N THR A 126 5.60 -56.44 -8.01
CA THR A 126 6.53 -55.37 -7.62
C THR A 126 6.54 -54.25 -8.67
N LEU A 127 6.58 -54.58 -9.95
CA LEU A 127 6.58 -53.61 -11.05
C LEU A 127 5.26 -52.83 -11.11
N ASN A 128 4.13 -53.51 -10.93
CA ASN A 128 2.82 -52.88 -10.89
C ASN A 128 2.67 -51.98 -9.66
N THR A 129 3.19 -52.40 -8.51
CA THR A 129 3.21 -51.60 -7.29
C THR A 129 4.06 -50.34 -7.47
N ALA A 130 5.25 -50.46 -8.05
CA ALA A 130 6.11 -49.32 -8.36
C ALA A 130 5.45 -48.34 -9.34
N ARG A 131 4.80 -48.85 -10.40
CA ARG A 131 4.06 -48.04 -11.37
C ARG A 131 2.88 -47.31 -10.74
N LYS A 132 2.12 -47.98 -9.87
CA LYS A 132 1.03 -47.36 -9.10
C LYS A 132 1.56 -46.24 -8.20
N ALA A 133 2.60 -46.51 -7.42
CA ALA A 133 3.22 -45.50 -6.56
C ALA A 133 3.74 -44.28 -7.34
N LEU A 134 4.36 -44.51 -8.51
CA LEU A 134 4.82 -43.43 -9.38
C LEU A 134 3.64 -42.60 -9.90
N LYS A 135 2.58 -43.26 -10.40
CA LYS A 135 1.35 -42.60 -10.85
C LYS A 135 0.72 -41.78 -9.73
N ASP A 136 0.58 -42.33 -8.54
CA ASP A 136 0.01 -41.66 -7.37
C ASP A 136 0.86 -40.45 -6.95
N SER A 137 2.19 -40.58 -6.97
CA SER A 137 3.09 -39.46 -6.67
C SER A 137 2.99 -38.35 -7.72
N SER A 138 2.88 -38.70 -9.00
CA SER A 138 2.71 -37.72 -10.09
C SER A 138 1.37 -37.00 -10.01
N ALA A 139 0.31 -37.71 -9.63
CA ALA A 139 -1.00 -37.12 -9.41
C ALA A 139 -0.99 -36.14 -8.23
N LYS A 140 -0.36 -36.51 -7.11
CA LYS A 140 -0.17 -35.62 -5.95
C LYS A 140 0.67 -34.39 -6.29
N LEU A 141 1.75 -34.56 -7.06
CA LEU A 141 2.57 -33.43 -7.52
C LEU A 141 1.77 -32.49 -8.42
N ALA A 142 0.96 -33.02 -9.33
CA ALA A 142 0.10 -32.21 -10.19
C ALA A 142 -0.95 -31.43 -9.37
N GLU A 143 -1.56 -32.07 -8.38
CA GLU A 143 -2.52 -31.44 -7.46
C GLU A 143 -1.86 -30.35 -6.62
N GLN A 144 -0.69 -30.63 -6.03
CA GLN A 144 0.07 -29.66 -5.25
C GLN A 144 0.53 -28.48 -6.11
N THR A 145 0.98 -28.73 -7.34
CA THR A 145 1.37 -27.66 -8.29
C THR A 145 0.17 -26.78 -8.61
N LYS A 146 -1.01 -27.37 -8.83
CA LYS A 146 -2.26 -26.63 -9.05
C LYS A 146 -2.66 -25.81 -7.82
N ALA A 147 -2.53 -26.37 -6.62
CA ALA A 147 -2.81 -25.67 -5.36
C ALA A 147 -1.84 -24.50 -5.15
N MET A 148 -0.54 -24.69 -5.40
CA MET A 148 0.47 -23.62 -5.31
C MET A 148 0.21 -22.52 -6.33
N ALA A 149 -0.11 -22.86 -7.58
CA ALA A 149 -0.49 -21.88 -8.60
C ALA A 149 -1.75 -21.09 -8.19
N GLY A 150 -2.76 -21.78 -7.62
CA GLY A 150 -3.96 -21.14 -7.09
C GLY A 150 -3.69 -20.21 -5.90
N LEU A 151 -2.85 -20.63 -4.96
CA LEU A 151 -2.43 -19.81 -3.82
C LEU A 151 -1.64 -18.59 -4.27
N GLN A 152 -0.70 -18.75 -5.21
CA GLN A 152 0.08 -17.66 -5.77
C GLN A 152 -0.80 -16.65 -6.52
N ALA A 153 -1.77 -17.14 -7.32
CA ALA A 153 -2.76 -16.28 -7.95
C ALA A 153 -3.63 -15.54 -6.93
N GLY A 154 -4.03 -16.21 -5.84
CA GLY A 154 -4.77 -15.59 -4.74
C GLY A 154 -3.97 -14.52 -3.99
N THR A 155 -2.67 -14.74 -3.78
CA THR A 155 -1.77 -13.75 -3.17
C THR A 155 -1.58 -12.55 -4.09
N ALA A 156 -1.31 -12.77 -5.38
CA ALA A 156 -1.19 -11.69 -6.37
C ALA A 156 -2.47 -10.84 -6.46
N ALA A 157 -3.64 -11.49 -6.48
CA ALA A 157 -4.92 -10.78 -6.50
C ALA A 157 -5.14 -9.93 -5.23
N LYS A 158 -4.74 -10.44 -4.06
CA LYS A 158 -4.82 -9.68 -2.79
C LYS A 158 -3.85 -8.51 -2.75
N GLU A 159 -2.62 -8.70 -3.22
CA GLU A 159 -1.64 -7.61 -3.33
C GLU A 159 -2.13 -6.51 -4.28
N GLN A 160 -2.70 -6.89 -5.42
CA GLN A 160 -3.30 -5.95 -6.35
C GLN A 160 -4.49 -5.19 -5.72
N SER A 161 -5.39 -5.90 -5.04
CA SER A 161 -6.52 -5.28 -4.33
C SER A 161 -6.05 -4.32 -3.21
N LEU A 162 -4.96 -4.67 -2.52
CA LEU A 162 -4.36 -3.81 -1.51
C LEU A 162 -3.74 -2.56 -2.15
N ALA A 163 -3.02 -2.70 -3.26
CA ALA A 163 -2.46 -1.57 -4.01
C ALA A 163 -3.56 -0.63 -4.55
N GLU A 164 -4.64 -1.19 -5.11
CA GLU A 164 -5.81 -0.44 -5.55
C GLU A 164 -6.49 0.29 -4.38
N SER A 165 -6.63 -0.38 -3.23
CA SER A 165 -7.20 0.22 -2.03
C SER A 165 -6.32 1.34 -1.46
N ILE A 166 -5.00 1.15 -1.46
CA ILE A 166 -4.03 2.19 -1.08
C ILE A 166 -4.13 3.37 -2.04
N SER A 167 -4.26 3.13 -3.36
CA SER A 167 -4.46 4.20 -4.34
C SER A 167 -5.77 4.95 -4.12
N LYS A 168 -6.87 4.24 -3.84
CA LYS A 168 -8.18 4.85 -3.56
C LYS A 168 -8.20 5.64 -2.26
N VAL A 169 -7.60 5.11 -1.18
CA VAL A 169 -7.55 5.78 0.13
C VAL A 169 -6.59 6.96 0.12
N ASN A 170 -5.48 6.87 -0.62
CA ASN A 170 -4.56 8.00 -0.78
C ASN A 170 -5.14 9.11 -1.65
N GLN A 171 -6.18 8.83 -2.46
CA GLN A 171 -6.85 9.81 -3.29
C GLN A 171 -8.10 10.34 -2.57
N MET A 172 -8.03 11.57 -2.09
CA MET A 172 -9.20 12.35 -1.69
C MET A 172 -9.65 13.19 -2.88
N SER A 173 -10.94 13.22 -3.18
CA SER A 173 -11.46 14.01 -4.31
C SER A 173 -11.56 15.48 -3.90
N PHE A 174 -10.79 16.35 -4.55
CA PHE A 174 -10.88 17.81 -4.37
C PHE A 174 -11.34 18.42 -5.70
N ILE A 175 -12.54 19.02 -5.71
CA ILE A 175 -13.15 19.62 -6.91
C ILE A 175 -13.24 18.60 -8.08
N GLY A 176 -13.55 17.34 -7.75
CA GLY A 176 -13.70 16.26 -8.74
C GLY A 176 -12.41 15.65 -9.26
N ILE A 177 -11.23 16.17 -8.85
CA ILE A 177 -9.93 15.59 -9.20
C ILE A 177 -9.38 14.81 -8.00
N PRO A 178 -8.95 13.55 -8.17
CA PRO A 178 -8.30 12.79 -7.10
C PRO A 178 -6.93 13.38 -6.79
N VAL A 179 -6.73 13.82 -5.55
CA VAL A 179 -5.45 14.35 -5.05
C VAL A 179 -4.94 13.53 -3.87
N ALA A 180 -3.62 13.38 -3.78
CA ALA A 180 -2.98 12.68 -2.68
C ALA A 180 -3.29 13.33 -1.33
N LYS A 181 -3.48 12.54 -0.26
CA LYS A 181 -3.75 13.03 1.11
C LYS A 181 -2.76 14.11 1.57
N THR A 182 -1.48 13.93 1.26
CA THR A 182 -0.41 14.89 1.55
C THR A 182 -0.61 16.20 0.78
N THR A 183 -0.92 16.11 -0.51
CA THR A 183 -1.22 17.29 -1.35
C THR A 183 -2.45 18.03 -0.85
N PHE A 184 -3.50 17.31 -0.45
CA PHE A 184 -4.70 17.93 0.15
C PHE A 184 -4.36 18.72 1.41
N GLN A 185 -3.56 18.13 2.32
CA GLN A 185 -3.13 18.82 3.54
C GLN A 185 -2.38 20.12 3.19
N TYR A 186 -1.46 20.08 2.23
CA TYR A 186 -0.73 21.27 1.80
C TYR A 186 -1.63 22.32 1.13
N ILE A 187 -2.59 21.90 0.29
CA ILE A 187 -3.54 22.83 -0.34
C ILE A 187 -4.42 23.51 0.72
N MET A 188 -4.94 22.75 1.70
CA MET A 188 -5.77 23.30 2.77
C MET A 188 -5.02 24.32 3.62
N TRP A 189 -3.81 23.98 4.09
CA TRP A 189 -2.99 24.92 4.85
C TRP A 189 -2.51 26.09 4.01
N GLY A 190 -2.20 25.87 2.73
CA GLY A 190 -1.88 26.94 1.78
C GLY A 190 -3.01 27.95 1.68
N LEU A 191 -4.26 27.48 1.58
CA LEU A 191 -5.44 28.34 1.52
C LEU A 191 -5.64 29.11 2.84
N VAL A 192 -5.42 28.47 3.99
CA VAL A 192 -5.46 29.14 5.31
C VAL A 192 -4.41 30.25 5.40
N VAL A 193 -3.17 29.99 4.99
CA VAL A 193 -2.07 30.98 5.02
C VAL A 193 -2.36 32.15 4.10
N VAL A 194 -2.89 31.89 2.89
CA VAL A 194 -3.24 32.95 1.93
C VAL A 194 -4.36 33.83 2.48
N LEU A 195 -5.43 33.25 3.02
CA LEU A 195 -6.54 34.01 3.61
C LEU A 195 -6.11 34.77 4.86
N ALA A 196 -5.30 34.16 5.72
CA ALA A 196 -4.74 34.83 6.89
C ALA A 196 -3.88 36.02 6.47
N GLY A 197 -3.00 35.84 5.47
CA GLY A 197 -2.19 36.90 4.89
C GLY A 197 -3.04 38.07 4.37
N ALA A 198 -4.11 37.78 3.62
CA ALA A 198 -5.03 38.79 3.10
C ALA A 198 -5.78 39.54 4.21
N ALA A 199 -6.26 38.83 5.24
CA ALA A 199 -6.94 39.45 6.37
C ALA A 199 -6.00 40.40 7.14
N ILE A 200 -4.74 39.99 7.28
CA ILE A 200 -3.71 40.80 7.94
C ILE A 200 -3.39 42.05 7.13
N THR A 201 -3.22 41.97 5.80
CA THR A 201 -2.96 43.15 4.98
C THR A 201 -4.10 44.15 5.10
N ILE A 202 -5.35 43.70 5.04
CA ILE A 202 -6.54 44.57 5.20
C ILE A 202 -6.57 45.19 6.60
N TYR A 203 -6.31 44.41 7.65
CA TYR A 203 -6.29 44.91 9.02
C TYR A 203 -5.17 45.93 9.25
N SER A 204 -3.97 45.67 8.71
CA SER A 204 -2.82 46.56 8.84
C SER A 204 -3.05 47.89 8.13
N LEU A 205 -3.66 47.86 6.93
CA LEU A 205 -3.98 49.06 6.17
C LEU A 205 -5.09 49.86 6.83
N SER A 206 -6.14 49.19 7.33
CA SER A 206 -7.24 49.84 8.05
C SER A 206 -6.80 50.45 9.39
N GLY A 207 -5.83 49.83 10.07
CA GLY A 207 -5.24 50.36 11.29
C GLY A 207 -4.40 51.62 11.04
N ALA A 208 -3.67 51.67 9.92
CA ALA A 208 -2.88 52.84 9.54
C ALA A 208 -3.77 54.04 9.18
N THR A 209 -4.80 53.83 8.36
CA THR A 209 -5.74 54.90 7.95
C THR A 209 -6.52 55.47 9.13
N ARG A 210 -6.94 54.62 10.09
CA ARG A 210 -7.61 55.09 11.31
C ARG A 210 -6.72 55.97 12.20
N LYS A 211 -5.42 55.66 12.30
CA LYS A 211 -4.47 56.46 13.09
C LYS A 211 -4.25 57.84 12.47
N GLU A 212 -4.11 57.91 11.16
CA GLU A 212 -3.93 59.19 10.47
C GLU A 212 -5.19 60.04 10.55
N ALA A 213 -6.38 59.45 10.37
CA ALA A 213 -7.64 60.16 10.55
C ALA A 213 -7.80 60.71 11.98
N ALA A 214 -7.51 59.90 13.00
CA ALA A 214 -7.58 60.32 14.40
C ALA A 214 -6.58 61.45 14.73
N TYR A 215 -5.37 61.38 14.18
CA TYR A 215 -4.37 62.44 14.35
C TYR A 215 -4.84 63.76 13.73
N ARG A 216 -5.44 63.70 12.53
CA ARG A 216 -5.98 64.89 11.86
C ARG A 216 -7.15 65.48 12.63
N THR A 217 -8.08 64.67 13.13
CA THR A 217 -9.21 65.17 13.93
C THR A 217 -8.75 65.83 15.22
N GLN A 218 -7.78 65.24 15.93
CA GLN A 218 -7.23 65.85 17.15
C GLN A 218 -6.55 67.19 16.86
N LEU A 219 -5.80 67.29 15.76
CA LEU A 219 -5.14 68.54 15.38
C LEU A 219 -6.16 69.65 15.06
N TYR A 220 -7.29 69.30 14.43
CA TYR A 220 -8.37 70.26 14.19
C TYR A 220 -9.10 70.66 15.47
N GLU A 221 -9.33 69.72 16.39
CA GLU A 221 -9.93 70.01 17.70
C GLU A 221 -9.05 70.95 18.53
N GLU A 222 -7.74 70.70 18.58
CA GLU A 222 -6.78 71.56 19.29
C GLU A 222 -6.74 72.97 18.69
N LEU A 223 -6.72 73.08 17.36
CA LEU A 223 -6.76 74.38 16.69
C LEU A 223 -8.09 75.14 16.93
N GLU A 224 -9.21 74.42 16.95
CA GLU A 224 -10.52 75.01 17.25
C GLU A 224 -10.59 75.48 18.71
N GLU A 225 -10.02 74.72 19.64
CA GLU A 225 -9.93 75.09 21.05
C GLU A 225 -9.04 76.32 21.27
N GLU A 226 -7.87 76.37 20.63
CA GLU A 226 -6.98 77.54 20.64
C GLU A 226 -7.68 78.79 20.05
N TYR A 227 -8.41 78.63 18.95
CA TYR A 227 -9.14 79.73 18.33
C TYR A 227 -10.27 80.24 19.23
N LYS A 228 -11.03 79.34 19.87
CA LYS A 228 -12.05 79.71 20.87
C LYS A 228 -11.41 80.42 22.06
N ALA A 229 -10.30 79.92 22.58
CA ALA A 229 -9.57 80.53 23.67
C ALA A 229 -9.04 81.92 23.30
N TYR A 230 -8.54 82.11 22.08
CA TYR A 230 -8.11 83.41 21.57
C TYR A 230 -9.28 84.39 21.50
N LYS A 231 -10.43 83.97 20.98
CA LYS A 231 -11.64 84.81 20.87
C LYS A 231 -12.15 85.25 22.24
N VAL A 232 -12.16 84.34 23.23
CA VAL A 232 -12.53 84.68 24.61
C VAL A 232 -11.54 85.69 25.19
N LYS A 233 -10.24 85.42 25.11
CA LYS A 233 -9.18 86.32 25.58
C LYS A 233 -9.24 87.71 24.91
N ALA A 234 -9.53 87.77 23.62
CA ALA A 234 -9.72 89.03 22.90
C ALA A 234 -10.92 89.81 23.45
N SER A 235 -12.07 89.14 23.63
CA SER A 235 -13.26 89.78 24.20
C SER A 235 -13.03 90.27 25.65
N ASP A 236 -12.26 89.54 26.44
CA ASP A 236 -11.94 89.92 27.81
C ASP A 236 -10.99 91.12 27.85
N LYS A 237 -10.04 91.21 26.91
CA LYS A 237 -9.19 92.39 26.72
C LYS A 237 -10.02 93.61 26.33
N GLU A 238 -10.94 93.47 25.37
CA GLU A 238 -11.84 94.56 24.96
C GLU A 238 -12.72 95.04 26.13
N LYS A 239 -13.32 94.10 26.89
CA LYS A 239 -14.10 94.43 28.08
C LYS A 239 -13.25 95.12 29.15
N LYS A 240 -12.00 94.67 29.36
CA LYS A 240 -11.08 95.29 30.32
C LYS A 240 -10.71 96.71 29.88
N LEU A 241 -10.35 96.91 28.60
CA LEU A 241 -10.07 98.23 28.04
C LEU A 241 -11.28 99.17 28.19
N ALA A 242 -12.49 98.69 27.91
CA ALA A 242 -13.70 99.48 28.04
C ALA A 242 -13.96 99.91 29.50
N ARG A 243 -13.72 99.00 30.46
CA ARG A 243 -13.81 99.31 31.89
C ARG A 243 -12.74 100.30 32.35
N GLU A 244 -11.51 100.14 31.87
CA GLU A 244 -10.41 101.07 32.16
C GLU A 244 -10.71 102.47 31.60
N LEU A 245 -11.15 102.56 30.34
CA LEU A 245 -11.53 103.83 29.69
C LEU A 245 -12.71 104.51 30.40
N GLN A 246 -13.69 103.73 30.86
CA GLN A 246 -14.78 104.27 31.67
C GLN A 246 -14.29 104.76 33.05
N THR A 247 -13.36 104.05 33.69
CA THR A 247 -12.78 104.45 34.97
C THR A 247 -11.93 105.72 34.81
N GLU A 248 -11.16 105.84 33.73
CA GLU A 248 -10.42 107.06 33.39
C GLU A 248 -11.35 108.23 33.13
N ARG A 249 -12.45 108.03 32.39
CA ARG A 249 -13.49 109.05 32.21
C ARG A 249 -14.09 109.51 33.52
N ASN A 250 -14.54 108.57 34.36
CA ASN A 250 -15.13 108.90 35.67
C ASN A 250 -14.12 109.64 36.56
N LYS A 251 -12.84 109.25 36.53
CA LYS A 251 -11.78 109.91 37.30
C LYS A 251 -11.48 111.32 36.81
N LEU A 252 -11.52 111.57 35.50
CA LEU A 252 -11.37 112.92 34.94
C LEU A 252 -12.54 113.81 35.31
N ASP A 253 -13.76 113.29 35.30
CA ASP A 253 -14.97 114.02 35.67
C ASP A 253 -14.94 114.44 37.17
N ASP A 254 -14.55 113.52 38.05
CA ASP A 254 -14.32 113.79 39.49
C ASP A 254 -13.25 114.88 39.72
N LEU A 255 -12.18 114.90 38.92
CA LEU A 255 -11.09 115.89 39.02
C LEU A 255 -11.45 117.25 38.43
N LEU A 256 -12.29 117.29 37.40
CA LEU A 256 -12.74 118.52 36.73
C LEU A 256 -13.95 119.16 37.41
N GLY A 257 -14.58 118.49 38.38
CA GLY A 257 -15.51 119.10 39.32
C GLY A 257 -16.78 119.65 38.68
N ASN A 258 -17.35 118.95 37.69
CA ASN A 258 -18.67 119.27 37.16
C ASN A 258 -19.70 118.28 37.73
N LYS A 259 -20.52 118.75 38.68
CA LYS A 259 -21.77 118.10 39.07
C LYS A 259 -22.95 118.72 38.35
#